data_AF-A0A3B5K4T8-F1
#
_entry.id   AF-A0A3B5K4T8-F1
#
_cell.length_a   1.000
_cell.length_b   1.000
_cell.length_c   1.000
_cell.angle_alpha   90.00
_cell.angle_beta   90.00
_cell.angle_gamma   90.00
#
_symmetry.space_group_name_H-M   'P 1'
#
loop_
_entity.id
_entity.type
_entity.pdbx_description
1 polymer ?
#
loop_
_entity_poly.entity_id
_entity_poly.type
_entity_poly.pdbx_seq_one_letter_code
_entity_poly.pdbx_strand_id
1 'polypeptide(L)' 'LARLLSYETLVHAVAGAVGSVTAMTVFFPLETAKSRLQVDEKRKSKTTPVILAEIAKEEGL' A
#
# COMPACT_ATOMS: atom_id res chain seq x y z
N LEU A 1 -4.88 23.00 -22.49
CA LEU A 1 -4.91 23.46 -21.08
C LEU A 1 -6.34 23.57 -20.53
N ALA A 2 -7.24 24.32 -21.16
CA ALA A 2 -8.63 24.51 -20.68
C ALA A 2 -9.42 23.21 -20.44
N ARG A 3 -9.24 22.18 -21.28
CA ARG A 3 -9.90 20.86 -21.11
C ARG A 3 -9.35 20.06 -19.91
N LEU A 4 -8.05 20.13 -19.65
CA LEU A 4 -7.40 19.42 -18.53
C LEU A 4 -7.74 20.05 -17.18
N LEU A 5 -7.90 21.38 -17.15
CA LEU A 5 -8.30 22.14 -15.96
C LEU A 5 -9.83 22.30 -15.86
N SER A 6 -10.60 21.50 -16.59
CA SER A 6 -12.05 21.49 -16.47
C SER A 6 -12.47 20.86 -15.13
N TYR A 7 -13.59 21.34 -14.56
CA TYR A 7 -14.12 20.83 -13.30
C TYR A 7 -14.31 19.31 -13.33
N GLU A 8 -14.91 18.78 -14.39
CA GLU A 8 -15.11 17.34 -14.58
C GLU A 8 -13.78 16.57 -14.52
N THR A 9 -12.74 17.05 -15.21
CA THR A 9 -11.43 16.37 -15.21
C THR A 9 -10.77 16.43 -13.83
N LEU A 10 -10.89 17.56 -13.13
CA LEU A 10 -10.36 17.72 -11.77
C LEU A 10 -11.07 16.81 -10.77
N VAL A 11 -12.40 16.71 -10.84
CA VAL A 11 -13.18 15.81 -9.98
C VAL A 11 -12.75 14.36 -10.17
N HIS A 12 -12.60 13.91 -11.42
CA HIS A 12 -12.14 12.55 -11.71
C HIS A 12 -10.70 12.30 -11.24
N ALA A 13 -9.80 13.27 -11.45
CA ALA A 13 -8.41 13.16 -11.02
C ALA A 13 -8.29 13.08 -9.49
N VAL A 14 -9.03 13.91 -8.76
CA VAL A 14 -9.04 13.91 -7.29
C VAL A 14 -9.70 12.64 -6.76
N ALA A 15 -10.83 12.22 -7.32
CA ALA A 15 -11.49 10.97 -6.92
C ALA A 15 -10.57 9.76 -7.13
N GLY A 16 -9.88 9.71 -8.29
CA GLY A 16 -8.87 8.70 -8.57
C GLY A 16 -7.72 8.72 -7.55
N ALA A 17 -7.17 9.90 -7.26
CA ALA A 17 -6.08 10.06 -6.30
C ALA A 17 -6.48 9.62 -4.89
N VAL A 18 -7.66 10.02 -4.41
CA VAL A 18 -8.18 9.62 -3.09
C VAL A 18 -8.44 8.11 -3.04
N GLY A 19 -9.02 7.56 -4.10
CA GLY A 19 -9.22 6.12 -4.24
C GLY A 19 -7.90 5.35 -4.19
N SER A 20 -6.88 5.84 -4.88
CA SER A 20 -5.53 5.24 -4.86
C SER A 20 -4.88 5.32 -3.49
N VAL A 21 -4.92 6.47 -2.82
CA VAL A 21 -4.37 6.61 -1.45
C VAL A 21 -5.07 5.65 -0.51
N THR A 22 -6.41 5.57 -0.56
CA THR A 22 -7.20 4.66 0.28
C THR A 22 -6.82 3.20 0.02
N ALA A 23 -6.71 2.81 -1.26
CA ALA A 23 -6.28 1.46 -1.63
C ALA A 23 -4.87 1.17 -1.13
N MET A 24 -3.92 2.08 -1.33
CA MET A 24 -2.55 1.91 -0.84
C MET A 24 -2.54 1.79 0.69
N THR A 25 -3.25 2.62 1.44
CA THR A 25 -3.29 2.51 2.90
C THR A 25 -3.78 1.13 3.37
N VAL A 26 -4.80 0.57 2.72
CA VAL A 26 -5.33 -0.76 3.06
C VAL A 26 -4.36 -1.89 2.67
N PHE A 27 -3.74 -1.79 1.49
CA PHE A 27 -2.92 -2.87 0.93
C PHE A 27 -1.43 -2.76 1.26
N PHE A 28 -0.95 -1.60 1.70
CA PHE A 28 0.47 -1.36 1.98
C PHE A 28 1.07 -2.36 2.98
N PRO A 29 0.42 -2.71 4.10
CA PRO A 29 0.95 -3.72 5.01
C PRO A 29 1.20 -5.06 4.30
N LEU A 30 0.28 -5.47 3.43
CA LEU A 30 0.40 -6.74 2.69
C LEU A 30 1.54 -6.69 1.66
N GLU A 31 1.70 -5.57 0.96
CA GLU A 31 2.86 -5.37 0.06
C GLU A 31 4.18 -5.36 0.84
N THR A 32 4.22 -4.78 2.04
CA THR A 32 5.40 -4.85 2.93
C THR A 32 5.72 -6.29 3.32
N ALA A 33 4.73 -7.07 3.76
CA ALA A 33 4.94 -8.49 4.11
C ALA A 33 5.47 -9.30 2.92
N LYS A 34 4.88 -9.09 1.74
CA LYS A 34 5.30 -9.74 0.49
C LYS A 34 6.73 -9.35 0.12
N SER A 35 7.06 -8.06 0.12
CA SER A 35 8.40 -7.57 -0.21
C SER A 35 9.45 -8.14 0.74
N ARG A 36 9.18 -8.19 2.05
CA ARG A 36 10.11 -8.77 3.03
C ARG A 36 10.35 -10.26 2.82
N LEU A 37 9.31 -11.03 2.50
CA LEU A 37 9.46 -12.44 2.15
C LEU A 37 10.27 -12.65 0.87
N GLN A 38 10.20 -11.72 -0.08
CA GLN A 38 10.91 -11.82 -1.36
C GLN A 38 12.37 -11.39 -1.26
N VAL A 39 12.69 -10.42 -0.38
CA VAL A 39 14.03 -9.82 -0.27
C VAL A 39 14.88 -10.49 0.81
N ASP A 40 14.29 -10.94 1.93
CA ASP A 40 15.01 -11.62 3.00
C ASP A 40 14.98 -13.14 2.81
N GLU A 41 16.07 -13.69 2.25
CA GLU A 41 16.23 -15.13 2.01
C GLU A 41 16.14 -15.99 3.28
N LYS A 42 16.39 -15.40 4.46
CA LYS A 42 16.32 -16.14 5.74
C LYS A 42 14.91 -16.15 6.31
N ARG A 43 14.03 -15.27 5.85
CA ARG A 43 12.65 -15.15 6.34
C ARG A 43 11.74 -16.16 5.66
N LYS A 44 11.27 -17.12 6.45
CA LYS A 44 10.35 -18.17 5.98
C LYS A 44 8.92 -17.65 5.86
N SER A 45 8.20 -18.13 4.84
CA SER A 45 6.76 -17.87 4.73
C SER A 45 5.99 -18.48 5.89
N LYS A 46 5.02 -17.71 6.39
CA LYS A 46 4.07 -18.03 7.45
C LYS A 46 2.72 -17.41 7.06
N THR A 47 1.71 -17.56 7.90
CA THR A 47 0.42 -16.89 7.71
C THR A 47 0.61 -15.36 7.77
N THR A 48 -0.08 -14.64 6.88
CA THR A 48 0.11 -13.20 6.69
C THR A 48 -0.02 -12.37 7.97
N PRO A 49 -1.01 -12.62 8.87
CA PRO A 49 -1.11 -11.86 10.12
C PRO A 49 0.09 -12.06 11.05
N VAL A 50 0.68 -13.27 11.06
CA VAL A 50 1.86 -13.58 11.88
C VAL A 50 3.08 -12.82 11.36
N ILE A 51 3.27 -12.79 10.04
CA ILE A 51 4.38 -12.04 9.43
C ILE A 51 4.24 -10.55 9.72
N LEU A 52 3.03 -10.00 9.56
CA LEU A 52 2.76 -8.59 9.85
C LEU A 52 3.03 -8.24 11.32
N ALA A 53 2.62 -9.12 12.25
CA ALA A 53 2.88 -8.93 13.67
C ALA A 53 4.38 -9.03 14.02
N GLU A 54 5.12 -9.93 13.38
CA GLU A 54 6.58 -10.04 13.52
C GLU A 54 7.27 -8.77 13.01
N ILE A 55 6.89 -8.27 11.83
CA ILE A 55 7.42 -7.01 11.26
C ILE A 55 7.15 -5.84 12.22
N ALA A 56 5.90 -5.66 12.67
CA ALA A 56 5.53 -4.57 13.56
C ALA A 56 6.25 -4.64 14.92
N LYS A 57 6.59 -5.85 15.39
CA LYS A 57 7.35 -6.02 16.63
C LYS A 57 8.84 -5.72 16.45
N GLU A 58 9.40 -6.05 15.29
CA GLU A 58 10.82 -5.82 14.96
C GLU A 58 11.12 -4.36 14.68
N GLU A 59 10.21 -3.66 13.98
CA GLU A 59 10.39 -2.28 13.53
C GLU A 59 9.70 -1.24 14.42
N GLY A 60 8.79 -1.70 15.28
CA GLY A 60 7.82 -0.82 15.92
C GLY A 60 6.61 -0.59 15.01
N LEU A 61 5.67 0.20 15.53
CA LEU A 61 4.47 0.62 14.83
C LEU A 61 4.71 1.95 14.13
#